data_AF-Q17319-F1
#
_entry.id   AF-Q17319-F1
#
_cell.length_a   1.000
_cell.length_b   1.000
_cell.length_c   1.000
_cell.angle_alpha   90.00
_cell.angle_beta   90.00
_cell.angle_gamma   90.00
#
_symmetry.space_group_name_H-M   'P 1'
#
loop_
_entity.id
_entity.type
_entity.pdbx_description
1 polymer ?
#
loop_
_entity_poly.entity_id
_entity_poly.type
_entity_poly.pdbx_seq_one_letter_code
_entity_poly.pdbx_strand_id
1 'polypeptide(L)'
;MSYADIQIHDYSSSHLITIDNGYSKIKDGTLNFIHIIDIQAYRNVLENITDMIEKSYPPENPIYPTLQHEAQQALEMLEIVEPIQNPRIRRSFDILGTAWKYLAGSPDHDDLNMINNNLDKLITNNNNQIFINNAVKNQINKLTEITNNILQSIKNDNMIANEIALNLQNRLRLIKEEIINIKYAIQWARLGIVNTIILNKKEIETFVKEFNKENMPFNTVEEALELADINVLSNSTTILYILKIPLTTREVYNNYIIKSVIRNDVMINLKFNNVLKNKNTIYGIKNQCKKYNKVSICKQEELLDLSNDFCISKLIKSQNSSCHMVNSHHIPRHELITPGIIFLNDYHGNIVMNDNIRIMNGTYIINFRNASITINERTYKNFESPVMKVMPAIAQPTPIEESITKLLSLEALSELNVNYPVEIHSLQIERTVNRISSGITLLMVIILMASAINYFHKKTKSTKPTESSSEDNQLQEIITEAPIPETRTFQIFQTLEDKRF
;
A
#
# COMPACT_ATOMS: atom_id res chain seq x y z
N MET A 1 22.37 15.70 25.71
CA MET A 1 21.85 16.72 24.78
C MET A 1 22.16 16.24 23.37
N SER A 2 21.18 15.74 22.62
CA SER A 2 21.39 15.41 21.21
C SER A 2 21.34 16.70 20.39
N TYR A 3 22.38 16.94 19.60
CA TYR A 3 22.45 18.12 18.73
C TYR A 3 21.34 18.09 17.67
N ALA A 4 20.72 19.25 17.43
CA ALA A 4 19.84 19.44 16.29
C ALA A 4 20.66 19.36 15.00
N ASP A 5 20.16 18.62 14.01
CA ASP A 5 20.86 18.40 12.75
C ASP A 5 19.85 18.57 11.61
N ILE A 6 20.15 19.50 10.71
CA ILE A 6 19.32 19.90 9.57
C ILE A 6 20.21 19.93 8.34
N GLN A 7 19.85 19.11 7.35
CA GLN A 7 20.53 19.00 6.06
C GLN A 7 19.56 19.41 4.96
N ILE A 8 20.02 20.25 4.03
CA ILE A 8 19.24 20.72 2.90
C ILE A 8 19.94 20.27 1.63
N HIS A 9 19.21 19.53 0.81
CA HIS A 9 19.67 19.02 -0.48
C HIS A 9 18.98 19.80 -1.60
N ASP A 10 19.75 20.38 -2.50
CA ASP A 10 19.25 21.15 -3.65
C ASP A 10 19.03 20.24 -4.86
N TYR A 11 17.79 20.24 -5.37
CA TYR A 11 17.34 19.50 -6.55
C TYR A 11 16.79 20.43 -7.63
N SER A 12 17.05 21.73 -7.55
CA SER A 12 16.54 22.73 -8.51
C SER A 12 17.01 22.44 -9.94
N SER A 13 18.14 21.73 -10.10
CA SER A 13 18.67 21.26 -11.38
C SER A 13 18.18 19.87 -11.83
N SER A 14 17.42 19.16 -11.00
CA SER A 14 16.86 17.82 -11.33
C SER A 14 15.46 17.92 -11.95
N HIS A 15 15.02 16.84 -12.59
CA HIS A 15 13.65 16.67 -13.09
C HIS A 15 12.88 15.61 -12.29
N LEU A 16 13.60 14.63 -11.75
CA LEU A 16 13.10 13.55 -10.92
C LEU A 16 13.97 13.41 -9.67
N ILE A 17 13.35 13.34 -8.50
CA ILE A 17 14.02 13.11 -7.23
C ILE A 17 13.86 11.66 -6.83
N THR A 18 14.91 11.07 -6.25
CA THR A 18 14.93 9.71 -5.74
C THR A 18 15.32 9.70 -4.25
N ILE A 19 14.52 9.05 -3.41
CA ILE A 19 14.76 8.91 -1.96
C ILE A 19 14.89 7.43 -1.65
N ASP A 20 15.97 7.04 -0.97
CA ASP A 20 16.22 5.66 -0.58
C ASP A 20 15.27 5.24 0.55
N ASN A 21 14.44 4.25 0.24
CA ASN A 21 13.43 3.66 1.11
C ASN A 21 13.80 2.23 1.55
N GLY A 22 15.08 1.86 1.40
CA GLY A 22 15.61 0.57 1.80
C GLY A 22 15.70 -0.45 0.67
N TYR A 23 15.73 -1.72 1.02
CA TYR A 23 15.90 -2.83 0.10
C TYR A 23 14.57 -3.53 -0.17
N SER A 24 14.49 -4.18 -1.32
CA SER A 24 13.35 -4.99 -1.70
C SER A 24 13.76 -6.29 -2.33
N LYS A 25 12.89 -7.27 -2.12
CA LYS A 25 12.95 -8.60 -2.69
C LYS A 25 11.66 -8.90 -3.44
N ILE A 26 11.77 -9.71 -4.48
CA ILE A 26 10.62 -10.22 -5.20
C ILE A 26 10.31 -11.62 -4.67
N LYS A 27 9.06 -11.83 -4.23
CA LYS A 27 8.56 -13.13 -3.78
C LYS A 27 8.44 -14.07 -4.99
N ASP A 28 9.04 -15.25 -4.90
CA ASP A 28 8.96 -16.31 -5.91
C ASP A 28 8.48 -17.66 -5.35
N GLY A 29 8.30 -17.76 -4.03
CA GLY A 29 7.75 -18.94 -3.39
C GLY A 29 7.27 -18.69 -1.96
N THR A 30 6.84 -19.77 -1.31
CA THR A 30 6.49 -19.77 0.12
C THR A 30 6.92 -21.09 0.74
N LEU A 31 7.60 -21.04 1.88
CA LEU A 31 7.91 -22.19 2.73
C LEU A 31 6.86 -22.26 3.84
N ASN A 32 6.17 -23.39 3.94
CA ASN A 32 5.12 -23.57 4.94
C ASN A 32 5.59 -24.50 6.08
N PHE A 33 5.43 -24.03 7.31
CA PHE A 33 5.49 -24.86 8.52
C PHE A 33 4.08 -25.08 9.04
N ILE A 34 3.70 -26.35 9.20
CA ILE A 34 2.35 -26.72 9.61
C ILE A 34 2.44 -27.50 10.91
N HIS A 35 1.91 -26.91 11.98
CA HIS A 35 1.76 -27.58 13.27
C HIS A 35 0.33 -28.08 13.41
N ILE A 36 0.19 -29.40 13.57
CA ILE A 36 -1.10 -30.02 13.93
C ILE A 36 -1.14 -30.19 15.44
N ILE A 37 -2.13 -29.56 16.05
CA ILE A 37 -2.36 -29.59 17.49
C ILE A 37 -3.62 -30.42 17.72
N ASP A 38 -3.46 -31.65 18.16
CA ASP A 38 -4.56 -32.57 18.49
C ASP A 38 -5.07 -32.28 19.90
N ILE A 39 -6.13 -31.45 19.97
CA ILE A 39 -6.75 -31.02 21.22
C ILE A 39 -7.40 -32.20 21.95
N GLN A 40 -7.94 -33.17 21.21
CA GLN A 40 -8.54 -34.36 21.80
C GLN A 40 -7.47 -35.23 22.49
N ALA A 41 -6.27 -35.34 21.92
CA ALA A 41 -5.17 -36.06 22.55
C ALA A 41 -4.76 -35.40 23.88
N TYR A 42 -4.68 -34.06 23.94
CA TYR A 42 -4.43 -33.35 25.21
C TYR A 42 -5.50 -33.63 26.26
N ARG A 43 -6.78 -33.54 25.87
CA ARG A 43 -7.91 -33.80 26.76
C ARG A 43 -7.85 -35.21 27.35
N ASN A 44 -7.72 -36.23 26.49
CA ASN A 44 -7.66 -37.63 26.92
C ASN A 44 -6.51 -37.87 27.91
N VAL A 45 -5.35 -37.27 27.68
CA VAL A 45 -4.18 -37.42 28.56
C VAL A 45 -4.42 -36.76 29.91
N LEU A 46 -4.91 -35.51 29.91
CA LEU A 46 -5.18 -34.77 31.15
C LEU A 46 -6.28 -35.43 31.98
N GLU A 47 -7.37 -35.89 31.36
CA GLU A 47 -8.44 -36.62 32.04
C GLU A 47 -7.93 -37.93 32.63
N ASN A 48 -7.13 -38.71 31.88
CA ASN A 48 -6.50 -39.93 32.39
C ASN A 48 -5.57 -39.66 33.58
N ILE A 49 -4.82 -38.56 33.56
CA ILE A 49 -3.93 -38.16 34.66
C ILE A 49 -4.75 -37.79 35.89
N THR A 50 -5.80 -36.99 35.73
CA THR A 50 -6.71 -36.59 36.82
C THR A 50 -7.34 -37.83 37.47
N ASP A 51 -7.89 -38.73 36.66
CA ASP A 51 -8.45 -40.02 37.11
C ASP A 51 -7.42 -40.86 37.88
N MET A 52 -6.16 -40.87 37.41
CA MET A 52 -5.10 -41.64 38.05
C MET A 52 -4.70 -41.03 39.39
N ILE A 53 -4.61 -39.70 39.49
CA ILE A 53 -4.29 -38.98 40.73
C ILE A 53 -5.35 -39.32 41.79
N GLU A 54 -6.63 -39.23 41.44
CA GLU A 54 -7.75 -39.54 42.35
C GLU A 54 -7.76 -41.00 42.82
N LYS A 55 -7.44 -41.95 41.93
CA LYS A 55 -7.48 -43.38 42.25
C LYS A 55 -6.24 -43.88 42.99
N SER A 56 -5.08 -43.26 42.77
CA SER A 56 -3.79 -43.84 43.17
C SER A 56 -3.12 -43.12 44.35
N TYR A 57 -3.47 -41.85 44.60
CA TYR A 57 -2.89 -41.10 45.72
C TYR A 57 -3.94 -40.86 46.81
N PRO A 58 -3.69 -41.28 48.07
CA PRO A 58 -4.60 -40.97 49.16
C PRO A 58 -4.63 -39.46 49.43
N PRO A 59 -5.78 -38.89 49.85
CA PRO A 59 -5.92 -37.47 50.16
C PRO A 59 -4.94 -36.97 51.24
N GLU A 60 -4.44 -37.86 52.10
CA GLU A 60 -3.46 -37.53 53.13
C GLU A 60 -2.03 -37.35 52.58
N ASN A 61 -1.76 -37.72 51.32
CA ASN A 61 -0.44 -37.51 50.72
C ASN A 61 -0.19 -36.00 50.50
N PRO A 62 0.92 -35.43 51.01
CA PRO A 62 1.21 -34.01 50.88
C PRO A 62 1.26 -33.46 49.44
N ILE A 63 1.57 -34.31 48.45
CA ILE A 63 1.71 -33.93 47.04
C ILE A 63 0.35 -33.95 46.30
N TYR A 64 -0.62 -34.71 46.81
CA TYR A 64 -1.95 -34.86 46.23
C TYR A 64 -2.65 -33.54 45.89
N PRO A 65 -2.82 -32.57 46.83
CA PRO A 65 -3.53 -31.33 46.54
C PRO A 65 -2.83 -30.49 45.46
N THR A 66 -1.49 -30.55 45.39
CA THR A 66 -0.73 -29.82 44.37
C THR A 66 -0.92 -30.45 42.99
N LEU A 67 -0.84 -31.78 42.88
CA LEU A 67 -1.07 -32.49 41.62
C LEU A 67 -2.50 -32.28 41.10
N GLN A 68 -3.49 -32.39 41.98
CA GLN A 68 -4.89 -32.17 41.63
C GLN A 68 -5.11 -30.74 41.12
N HIS A 69 -4.55 -29.74 41.81
CA HIS A 69 -4.65 -28.35 41.39
C HIS A 69 -3.98 -28.09 40.03
N GLU A 70 -2.78 -28.65 39.80
CA GLU A 70 -2.10 -28.48 38.52
C GLU A 70 -2.83 -29.15 37.36
N ALA A 71 -3.44 -30.33 37.58
CA ALA A 71 -4.20 -31.05 36.57
C ALA A 71 -5.46 -30.27 36.18
N GLN A 72 -6.16 -29.76 37.18
CA GLN A 72 -7.34 -28.93 36.99
C GLN A 72 -7.00 -27.64 36.22
N GLN A 73 -5.92 -26.94 36.59
CA GLN A 73 -5.47 -25.76 35.85
C GLN A 73 -5.15 -26.06 34.38
N ALA A 74 -4.51 -27.20 34.10
CA ALA A 74 -4.19 -27.59 32.74
C ALA A 74 -5.45 -27.86 31.91
N LEU A 75 -6.47 -28.52 32.50
CA LEU A 75 -7.77 -28.73 31.86
C LEU A 75 -8.49 -27.41 31.58
N GLU A 76 -8.57 -26.51 32.55
CA GLU A 76 -9.18 -25.18 32.38
C GLU A 76 -8.49 -24.37 31.27
N MET A 77 -7.16 -24.46 31.17
CA MET A 77 -6.41 -23.82 30.10
C MET A 77 -6.70 -24.45 28.73
N LEU A 78 -6.88 -25.77 28.67
CA LEU A 78 -7.23 -26.49 27.44
C LEU A 78 -8.62 -26.06 26.94
N GLU A 79 -9.60 -25.93 27.85
CA GLU A 79 -10.96 -25.48 27.53
C GLU A 79 -10.99 -24.08 26.88
N ILE A 80 -10.06 -23.20 27.23
CA ILE A 80 -9.93 -21.86 26.61
C ILE A 80 -9.47 -21.96 25.16
N VAL A 81 -8.62 -22.95 24.85
CA VAL A 81 -8.06 -23.17 23.51
C VAL A 81 -9.02 -23.98 22.65
N GLU A 82 -9.93 -24.73 23.27
CA GLU A 82 -10.87 -25.60 22.59
C GLU A 82 -11.83 -24.83 21.66
N PRO A 83 -11.95 -25.30 20.40
CA PRO A 83 -12.89 -24.71 19.46
C PRO A 83 -14.33 -24.96 19.91
N ILE A 84 -15.09 -23.88 20.10
CA ILE A 84 -16.48 -23.91 20.56
C ILE A 84 -17.32 -24.81 19.65
N GLN A 85 -17.87 -25.88 20.23
CA GLN A 85 -18.68 -26.89 19.53
C GLN A 85 -20.03 -26.35 19.02
N ASN A 86 -20.50 -25.19 19.51
CA ASN A 86 -21.78 -24.58 19.11
C ASN A 86 -21.66 -23.07 18.77
N PRO A 87 -21.38 -22.68 17.51
CA PRO A 87 -21.44 -21.29 17.08
C PRO A 87 -22.83 -20.97 16.53
N ARG A 88 -23.88 -21.04 17.35
CA ARG A 88 -25.09 -20.33 16.93
C ARG A 88 -24.79 -18.84 17.04
N ILE A 89 -24.79 -18.15 15.89
CA ILE A 89 -24.86 -16.68 15.69
C ILE A 89 -23.52 -16.00 15.32
N ARG A 90 -23.16 -16.04 14.03
CA ARG A 90 -23.15 -14.86 13.10
C ARG A 90 -22.56 -15.26 11.73
N ARG A 91 -23.36 -15.10 10.68
CA ARG A 91 -23.03 -15.36 9.27
C ARG A 91 -22.04 -14.32 8.73
N SER A 92 -21.00 -14.77 8.03
CA SER A 92 -20.70 -14.36 6.63
C SER A 92 -19.50 -15.16 6.10
N PHE A 93 -19.70 -15.76 4.91
CA PHE A 93 -18.74 -16.53 4.08
C PHE A 93 -18.44 -17.97 4.52
N ASP A 94 -19.49 -18.80 4.45
CA ASP A 94 -19.37 -20.25 4.25
C ASP A 94 -18.82 -20.54 2.85
N ILE A 95 -17.50 -20.50 2.68
CA ILE A 95 -16.82 -21.16 1.57
C ILE A 95 -15.57 -21.80 2.15
N LEU A 96 -15.73 -22.92 2.85
CA LEU A 96 -14.93 -24.14 2.74
C LEU A 96 -15.34 -25.17 3.80
N GLY A 97 -16.50 -25.78 3.52
CA GLY A 97 -16.88 -27.11 3.96
C GLY A 97 -16.83 -27.37 5.46
N THR A 98 -17.86 -26.91 6.19
CA THR A 98 -18.51 -27.52 7.39
C THR A 98 -17.69 -28.15 8.54
N ALA A 99 -16.37 -28.30 8.46
CA ALA A 99 -15.51 -28.98 9.42
C ALA A 99 -14.42 -28.07 9.98
N TRP A 100 -13.83 -27.17 9.18
CA TRP A 100 -12.78 -26.25 9.62
C TRP A 100 -13.28 -24.80 9.72
N LYS A 101 -12.96 -24.13 10.83
CA LYS A 101 -13.25 -22.72 11.14
C LYS A 101 -11.96 -21.92 11.21
N TYR A 102 -11.98 -20.68 10.72
CA TYR A 102 -10.85 -19.75 10.83
C TYR A 102 -10.82 -19.11 12.21
N LEU A 103 -9.68 -19.24 12.90
CA LEU A 103 -9.44 -18.62 14.21
C LEU A 103 -8.60 -17.33 14.11
N ALA A 104 -7.74 -17.25 13.10
CA ALA A 104 -6.87 -16.11 12.80
C ALA A 104 -6.33 -16.16 11.36
N GLY A 105 -5.98 -14.99 10.80
CA GLY A 105 -5.42 -14.86 9.45
C GLY A 105 -6.46 -14.87 8.33
N SER A 106 -5.99 -14.78 7.09
CA SER A 106 -6.82 -14.83 5.88
C SER A 106 -6.32 -15.99 5.00
N PRO A 107 -7.09 -17.08 4.88
CA PRO A 107 -6.70 -18.22 4.05
C PRO A 107 -6.64 -17.85 2.57
N ASP A 108 -5.61 -18.32 1.87
CA ASP A 108 -5.55 -18.24 0.41
C ASP A 108 -6.00 -19.54 -0.26
N HIS A 109 -6.11 -19.55 -1.58
CA HIS A 109 -6.54 -20.74 -2.34
C HIS A 109 -5.70 -21.99 -2.05
N ASP A 110 -4.42 -21.81 -1.75
CA ASP A 110 -3.51 -22.92 -1.45
C ASP A 110 -3.81 -23.54 -0.08
N ASP A 111 -4.11 -22.72 0.93
CA ASP A 111 -4.59 -23.21 2.23
C ASP A 111 -5.86 -24.05 2.09
N LEU A 112 -6.75 -23.60 1.21
CA LEU A 112 -8.04 -24.23 0.97
C LEU A 112 -7.88 -25.58 0.26
N ASN A 113 -7.01 -25.64 -0.74
CA ASN A 113 -6.63 -26.88 -1.40
C ASN A 113 -5.92 -27.84 -0.46
N MET A 114 -5.08 -27.33 0.45
CA MET A 114 -4.39 -28.12 1.47
C MET A 114 -5.39 -28.81 2.40
N ILE A 115 -6.43 -28.11 2.84
CA ILE A 115 -7.51 -28.67 3.67
C ILE A 115 -8.31 -29.73 2.89
N ASN A 116 -8.68 -29.42 1.65
CA ASN A 116 -9.55 -30.28 0.84
C ASN A 116 -8.89 -31.58 0.38
N ASN A 117 -7.57 -31.58 0.15
CA ASN A 117 -6.86 -32.73 -0.43
C ASN A 117 -6.41 -33.81 0.58
N ASN A 118 -7.09 -33.89 1.73
CA ASN A 118 -6.85 -34.78 2.87
C ASN A 118 -5.50 -34.55 3.56
N LEU A 119 -5.56 -33.98 4.76
CA LEU A 119 -4.46 -33.83 5.72
C LEU A 119 -3.61 -35.12 5.87
N ASP A 120 -4.21 -36.31 5.75
CA ASP A 120 -3.53 -37.61 5.82
C ASP A 120 -2.52 -37.85 4.68
N LYS A 121 -2.78 -37.32 3.47
CA LYS A 121 -1.81 -37.38 2.36
C LYS A 121 -0.67 -36.39 2.54
N LEU A 122 -0.91 -35.27 3.22
CA LEU A 122 0.09 -34.26 3.54
C LEU A 122 1.04 -34.71 4.66
N ILE A 123 0.56 -35.56 5.58
CA ILE A 123 1.39 -36.22 6.61
C ILE A 123 2.48 -37.11 5.98
N THR A 124 2.27 -37.61 4.76
CA THR A 124 3.12 -38.65 4.15
C THR A 124 3.95 -38.20 2.95
N ASN A 125 3.62 -37.09 2.26
CA ASN A 125 4.33 -36.70 1.04
C ASN A 125 4.26 -35.19 0.73
N ASN A 126 5.21 -34.38 1.24
CA ASN A 126 5.68 -33.20 0.50
C ASN A 126 7.04 -32.68 0.99
N ASN A 127 8.01 -32.52 0.10
CA ASN A 127 9.37 -32.06 0.46
C ASN A 127 9.47 -30.54 0.68
N ASN A 128 8.47 -29.77 0.24
CA ASN A 128 8.44 -28.31 0.37
C ASN A 128 7.62 -27.80 1.57
N GLN A 129 6.92 -28.71 2.28
CA GLN A 129 6.11 -28.38 3.44
C GLN A 129 6.65 -29.18 4.62
N ILE A 130 7.10 -28.49 5.66
CA ILE A 130 7.65 -29.15 6.83
C ILE A 130 6.50 -29.42 7.79
N PHE A 131 6.06 -30.67 7.79
CA PHE A 131 4.99 -31.16 8.64
C PHE A 131 5.54 -31.70 9.97
N ILE A 132 4.96 -31.27 11.10
CA ILE A 132 5.59 -31.44 12.41
C ILE A 132 4.61 -32.03 13.41
N ASN A 133 4.79 -33.33 13.68
CA ASN A 133 3.93 -34.12 14.57
C ASN A 133 4.71 -34.82 15.71
N ASN A 134 5.99 -34.50 15.91
CA ASN A 134 6.89 -35.40 16.64
C ASN A 134 7.25 -34.95 18.07
N ALA A 135 7.42 -33.65 18.35
CA ALA A 135 7.83 -33.22 19.69
C ALA A 135 6.69 -33.43 20.72
N VAL A 136 5.49 -33.02 20.36
CA VAL A 136 4.28 -33.09 21.19
C VAL A 136 3.85 -34.54 21.44
N LYS A 137 3.76 -35.34 20.37
CA LYS A 137 3.42 -36.77 20.46
C LYS A 137 4.40 -37.51 21.35
N ASN A 138 5.69 -37.17 21.29
CA ASN A 138 6.69 -37.76 22.17
C ASN A 138 6.52 -37.32 23.64
N GLN A 139 6.14 -36.08 23.92
CA GLN A 139 5.84 -35.64 25.28
C GLN A 139 4.61 -36.35 25.84
N ILE A 140 3.53 -36.44 25.05
CA ILE A 140 2.31 -37.19 25.37
C ILE A 140 2.63 -38.65 25.67
N ASN A 141 3.33 -39.34 24.77
CA ASN A 141 3.68 -40.75 24.93
C ASN A 141 4.50 -41.01 26.19
N LYS A 142 5.50 -40.15 26.46
CA LYS A 142 6.30 -40.28 27.68
C LYS A 142 5.46 -40.04 28.93
N LEU A 143 4.44 -39.18 28.89
CA LEU A 143 3.54 -38.96 30.03
C LEU A 143 2.69 -40.19 30.29
N THR A 144 2.08 -40.76 29.24
CA THR A 144 1.34 -42.03 29.34
C THR A 144 2.20 -43.16 29.91
N GLU A 145 3.47 -43.26 29.51
CA GLU A 145 4.42 -44.23 30.05
C GLU A 145 4.65 -44.01 31.56
N ILE A 146 4.87 -42.77 31.98
CA ILE A 146 5.04 -42.47 33.41
C ILE A 146 3.78 -42.79 34.18
N THR A 147 2.61 -42.34 33.73
CA THR A 147 1.29 -42.66 34.33
C THR A 147 1.16 -44.17 34.57
N ASN A 148 1.52 -44.99 33.58
CA ASN A 148 1.49 -46.45 33.71
C ASN A 148 2.52 -46.98 34.72
N ASN A 149 3.72 -46.40 34.78
CA ASN A 149 4.73 -46.76 35.77
C ASN A 149 4.29 -46.40 37.20
N ILE A 150 3.59 -45.27 37.39
CA ILE A 150 3.05 -44.89 38.71
C ILE A 150 2.03 -45.93 39.20
N LEU A 151 1.11 -46.33 38.32
CA LEU A 151 0.10 -47.36 38.61
C LEU A 151 0.72 -48.69 39.06
N GLN A 152 1.92 -49.02 38.57
CA GLN A 152 2.65 -50.22 38.95
C GLN A 152 3.46 -50.02 40.24
N SER A 153 4.10 -48.87 40.43
CA SER A 153 4.96 -48.59 41.59
C SER A 153 4.18 -48.33 42.89
N ILE A 154 3.02 -47.67 42.81
CA ILE A 154 2.15 -47.44 43.98
C ILE A 154 1.63 -48.76 44.58
N LYS A 155 1.55 -49.83 43.78
CA LYS A 155 1.22 -51.16 44.28
C LYS A 155 2.33 -51.80 45.11
N ASN A 156 3.58 -51.30 45.02
CA ASN A 156 4.77 -52.01 45.49
C ASN A 156 5.59 -51.26 46.55
N ASP A 157 5.71 -49.91 46.55
CA ASP A 157 6.47 -49.16 47.58
C ASP A 157 6.16 -47.65 47.63
N ASN A 158 6.06 -47.07 48.84
CA ASN A 158 5.70 -45.66 49.08
C ASN A 158 6.85 -44.67 48.81
N MET A 159 8.12 -45.09 48.96
CA MET A 159 9.25 -44.17 48.75
C MET A 159 9.45 -43.85 47.26
N ILE A 160 9.19 -44.85 46.40
CA ILE A 160 9.20 -44.72 44.93
C ILE A 160 8.03 -43.84 44.45
N ALA A 161 6.89 -43.85 45.16
CA ALA A 161 5.71 -43.09 44.79
C ALA A 161 5.92 -41.56 44.81
N ASN A 162 6.77 -41.04 45.69
CA ASN A 162 7.04 -39.60 45.79
C ASN A 162 7.94 -39.06 44.67
N GLU A 163 9.00 -39.78 44.31
CA GLU A 163 9.86 -39.39 43.17
C GLU A 163 9.08 -39.41 41.85
N ILE A 164 8.24 -40.43 41.69
CA ILE A 164 7.35 -40.57 40.56
C ILE A 164 6.27 -39.47 40.55
N ALA A 165 5.71 -39.09 41.71
CA ALA A 165 4.77 -37.98 41.84
C ALA A 165 5.39 -36.64 41.40
N LEU A 166 6.63 -36.38 41.80
CA LEU A 166 7.37 -35.18 41.38
C LEU A 166 7.65 -35.18 39.86
N ASN A 167 7.95 -36.34 39.28
CA ASN A 167 8.12 -36.46 37.83
C ASN A 167 6.81 -36.19 37.09
N LEU A 168 5.68 -36.71 37.60
CA LEU A 168 4.35 -36.41 37.07
C LEU A 168 4.06 -34.91 37.15
N GLN A 169 4.29 -34.27 38.29
CA GLN A 169 4.08 -32.83 38.49
C GLN A 169 4.88 -32.02 37.46
N ASN A 170 6.18 -32.29 37.34
CA ASN A 170 7.04 -31.59 36.39
C ASN A 170 6.53 -31.71 34.95
N ARG A 171 6.01 -32.88 34.56
CA ARG A 171 5.49 -33.11 33.21
C ARG A 171 4.13 -32.50 32.97
N LEU A 172 3.27 -32.51 33.97
CA LEU A 172 1.98 -31.82 33.94
C LEU A 172 2.19 -30.31 33.76
N ARG A 173 3.19 -29.75 34.46
CA ARG A 173 3.63 -28.37 34.26
C ARG A 173 4.10 -28.10 32.82
N LEU A 174 4.88 -29.00 32.21
CA LEU A 174 5.31 -28.86 30.81
C LEU A 174 4.11 -28.87 29.84
N ILE A 175 3.14 -29.78 30.02
CA ILE A 175 1.90 -29.77 29.22
C ILE A 175 1.17 -28.44 29.38
N LYS A 176 1.03 -27.96 30.63
CA LYS A 176 0.37 -26.70 30.92
C LYS A 176 1.05 -25.53 30.22
N GLU A 177 2.38 -25.46 30.28
CA GLU A 177 3.19 -24.45 29.58
C GLU A 177 2.99 -24.53 28.06
N GLU A 178 2.89 -25.73 27.49
CA GLU A 178 2.61 -25.93 26.07
C GLU A 178 1.20 -25.43 25.66
N ILE A 179 0.17 -25.74 26.44
CA ILE A 179 -1.20 -25.23 26.21
C ILE A 179 -1.24 -23.70 26.28
N ILE A 180 -0.52 -23.10 27.23
CA ILE A 180 -0.35 -21.65 27.33
C ILE A 180 0.32 -21.08 26.07
N ASN A 181 1.37 -21.72 25.56
CA ASN A 181 2.05 -21.29 24.35
C ASN A 181 1.15 -21.37 23.11
N ILE A 182 0.33 -22.43 23.00
CA ILE A 182 -0.69 -22.55 21.94
C ILE A 182 -1.70 -21.41 22.05
N LYS A 183 -2.21 -21.12 23.26
CA LYS A 183 -3.12 -20.00 23.50
C LYS A 183 -2.52 -18.67 23.01
N TYR A 184 -1.28 -18.36 23.40
CA TYR A 184 -0.61 -17.13 22.96
C TYR A 184 -0.37 -17.13 21.45
N ALA A 185 0.00 -18.26 20.85
CA ALA A 185 0.18 -18.38 19.41
C ALA A 185 -1.10 -18.05 18.64
N ILE A 186 -2.26 -18.54 19.09
CA ILE A 186 -3.57 -18.21 18.49
C ILE A 186 -3.89 -16.73 18.67
N GLN A 187 -3.66 -16.16 19.86
CA GLN A 187 -3.93 -14.74 20.14
C GLN A 187 -3.05 -13.81 19.30
N TRP A 188 -1.76 -14.09 19.21
CA TRP A 188 -0.81 -13.30 18.42
C TRP A 188 -1.05 -13.46 16.92
N ALA A 189 -1.47 -14.65 16.47
CA ALA A 189 -1.83 -14.85 15.07
C ALA A 189 -3.01 -13.95 14.63
N ARG A 190 -3.93 -13.60 15.53
CA ARG A 190 -5.01 -12.63 15.22
C ARG A 190 -4.49 -11.23 14.93
N LEU A 191 -3.30 -10.90 15.45
CA LEU A 191 -2.59 -9.65 15.18
C LEU A 191 -1.58 -9.80 14.04
N GLY A 192 -1.51 -10.96 13.39
CA GLY A 192 -0.51 -11.27 12.35
C GLY A 192 0.90 -11.53 12.89
N ILE A 193 1.04 -11.73 14.20
CA ILE A 193 2.34 -11.90 14.86
C ILE A 193 2.62 -13.40 15.06
N VAL A 194 3.82 -13.84 14.66
CA VAL A 194 4.27 -15.21 14.82
C VAL A 194 4.79 -15.43 16.24
N ASN A 195 4.30 -16.48 16.91
CA ASN A 195 4.86 -16.87 18.21
C ASN A 195 6.09 -17.75 18.00
N THR A 196 7.28 -17.20 18.23
CA THR A 196 8.54 -17.93 18.03
C THR A 196 8.70 -19.15 18.95
N ILE A 197 7.98 -19.19 20.08
CA ILE A 197 8.03 -20.30 21.05
C ILE A 197 7.40 -21.58 20.46
N ILE A 198 6.47 -21.45 19.53
CA ILE A 198 5.86 -22.62 18.86
C ILE A 198 6.84 -23.29 17.89
N LEU A 199 7.91 -22.56 17.50
CA LEU A 199 8.87 -23.03 16.53
C LEU A 199 9.99 -23.83 17.20
N ASN A 200 10.31 -24.97 16.63
CA ASN A 200 11.43 -25.78 17.11
C ASN A 200 12.77 -25.31 16.52
N LYS A 201 13.89 -25.72 17.15
CA LYS A 201 15.23 -25.33 16.71
C LYS A 201 15.52 -25.66 15.24
N LYS A 202 15.10 -26.83 14.76
CA LYS A 202 15.32 -27.28 13.38
C LYS A 202 14.51 -26.45 12.38
N GLU A 203 13.29 -26.04 12.75
CA GLU A 203 12.47 -25.13 11.94
C GLU A 203 13.15 -23.78 11.79
N ILE A 204 13.62 -23.20 12.90
CA ILE A 204 14.38 -21.95 12.91
C ILE A 204 15.66 -22.10 12.07
N GLU A 205 16.42 -23.19 12.24
CA GLU A 205 17.62 -23.46 11.44
C GLU A 205 17.30 -23.58 9.94
N THR A 206 16.19 -24.22 9.58
CA THR A 206 15.77 -24.37 8.19
C THR A 206 15.35 -23.03 7.58
N PHE A 207 14.55 -22.27 8.33
CA PHE A 207 14.15 -20.91 7.98
C PHE A 207 15.36 -20.01 7.72
N VAL A 208 16.28 -19.94 8.69
CA VAL A 208 17.50 -19.14 8.61
C VAL A 208 18.36 -19.57 7.41
N LYS A 209 18.44 -20.88 7.15
CA LYS A 209 19.19 -21.42 6.01
C LYS A 209 18.62 -20.95 4.66
N GLU A 210 17.30 -21.00 4.47
CA GLU A 210 16.69 -20.53 3.22
C GLU A 210 16.85 -19.01 3.06
N PHE A 211 16.63 -18.22 4.11
CA PHE A 211 16.82 -16.76 4.06
C PHE A 211 18.27 -16.38 3.74
N ASN A 212 19.25 -17.08 4.31
CA ASN A 212 20.67 -16.87 4.00
C ASN A 212 20.99 -17.23 2.53
N LYS A 213 20.42 -18.30 1.99
CA LYS A 213 20.59 -18.72 0.59
C LYS A 213 20.02 -17.70 -0.41
N GLU A 214 19.02 -16.94 0.02
CA GLU A 214 18.37 -15.90 -0.76
C GLU A 214 19.02 -14.52 -0.58
N ASN A 215 20.05 -14.38 0.25
CA ASN A 215 20.63 -13.08 0.64
C ASN A 215 19.56 -12.13 1.22
N MET A 216 18.66 -12.66 2.06
CA MET A 216 17.68 -11.87 2.77
C MET A 216 18.36 -11.11 3.92
N PRO A 217 18.25 -9.77 4.00
CA PRO A 217 18.84 -9.01 5.11
C PRO A 217 17.93 -9.05 6.34
N PHE A 218 18.42 -9.61 7.44
CA PHE A 218 17.77 -9.59 8.76
C PHE A 218 18.83 -9.61 9.87
N ASN A 219 18.55 -9.01 11.03
CA ASN A 219 19.47 -9.02 12.17
C ASN A 219 19.16 -10.14 13.17
N THR A 220 17.87 -10.44 13.36
CA THR A 220 17.42 -11.52 14.26
C THR A 220 16.33 -12.36 13.61
N VAL A 221 16.09 -13.56 14.16
CA VAL A 221 15.05 -14.47 13.68
C VAL A 221 13.67 -13.83 13.82
N GLU A 222 13.45 -13.09 14.90
CA GLU A 222 12.21 -12.37 15.18
C GLU A 222 11.93 -11.32 14.10
N GLU A 223 12.92 -10.48 13.73
CA GLU A 223 12.78 -9.52 12.62
C GLU A 223 12.45 -10.21 11.30
N ALA A 224 13.04 -11.39 11.06
CA ALA A 224 12.79 -12.13 9.84
C ALA A 224 11.37 -12.74 9.82
N LEU A 225 10.82 -13.13 10.98
CA LEU A 225 9.48 -13.71 11.10
C LEU A 225 8.35 -12.68 10.97
N GLU A 226 8.61 -11.39 11.15
CA GLU A 226 7.64 -10.30 10.90
C GLU A 226 7.21 -10.22 9.42
N LEU A 227 8.02 -10.79 8.52
CA LEU A 227 7.70 -10.89 7.10
C LEU A 227 6.86 -12.13 6.78
N ALA A 228 6.75 -13.10 7.69
CA ALA A 228 5.92 -14.28 7.52
C ALA A 228 4.43 -13.96 7.72
N ASP A 229 3.58 -14.78 7.10
CA ASP A 229 2.12 -14.75 7.31
C ASP A 229 1.70 -15.93 8.18
N ILE A 230 0.63 -15.76 8.94
CA ILE A 230 0.14 -16.77 9.87
C ILE A 230 -1.35 -17.00 9.72
N ASN A 231 -1.75 -18.25 9.53
CA ASN A 231 -3.14 -18.68 9.43
C ASN A 231 -3.42 -19.76 10.48
N VAL A 232 -4.53 -19.61 11.22
CA VAL A 232 -4.94 -20.58 12.23
C VAL A 232 -6.34 -21.09 11.93
N LEU A 233 -6.45 -22.41 11.84
CA LEU A 233 -7.69 -23.13 11.53
C LEU A 233 -8.02 -24.07 12.68
N SER A 234 -9.30 -24.32 12.94
CA SER A 234 -9.71 -25.34 13.91
C SER A 234 -10.91 -26.15 13.43
N ASN A 235 -10.94 -27.42 13.77
CA ASN A 235 -12.15 -28.26 13.71
C ASN A 235 -12.52 -28.70 15.13
N SER A 236 -13.42 -29.67 15.31
CA SER A 236 -13.84 -30.11 16.65
C SER A 236 -12.74 -30.72 17.52
N THR A 237 -11.65 -31.24 16.93
CA THR A 237 -10.62 -32.03 17.64
C THR A 237 -9.21 -31.47 17.47
N THR A 238 -8.99 -30.55 16.55
CA THR A 238 -7.66 -30.23 16.04
C THR A 238 -7.56 -28.76 15.67
N ILE A 239 -6.39 -28.18 15.93
CA ILE A 239 -6.00 -26.84 15.49
C ILE A 239 -4.82 -26.98 14.52
N LEU A 240 -4.89 -26.28 13.40
CA LEU A 240 -3.79 -26.13 12.44
C LEU A 240 -3.21 -24.74 12.60
N TYR A 241 -1.93 -24.66 12.94
CA TYR A 241 -1.16 -23.42 12.94
C TYR A 241 -0.23 -23.44 11.73
N ILE A 242 -0.51 -22.58 10.75
CA ILE A 242 0.15 -22.55 9.45
C ILE A 242 0.99 -21.27 9.38
N LEU A 243 2.30 -21.44 9.44
CA LEU A 243 3.28 -20.38 9.24
C LEU A 243 3.78 -20.39 7.80
N LYS A 244 3.60 -19.26 7.12
CA LYS A 244 3.96 -19.04 5.72
C LYS A 244 5.13 -18.09 5.62
N ILE A 245 6.30 -18.63 5.33
CA ILE A 245 7.51 -17.84 5.16
C ILE A 245 7.69 -17.50 3.69
N PRO A 246 7.77 -16.22 3.30
CA PRO A 246 7.98 -15.85 1.91
C PRO A 246 9.38 -16.26 1.47
N LEU A 247 9.46 -17.03 0.39
CA LEU A 247 10.71 -17.27 -0.33
C LEU A 247 10.85 -16.21 -1.43
N THR A 248 12.10 -15.81 -1.65
CA THR A 248 12.44 -14.69 -2.50
C THR A 248 13.55 -15.01 -3.48
N THR A 249 13.52 -14.28 -4.58
CA THR A 249 14.63 -14.27 -5.53
C THR A 249 15.94 -13.83 -4.85
N ARG A 250 17.07 -14.36 -5.32
CA ARG A 250 18.40 -14.00 -4.80
C ARG A 250 18.78 -12.54 -5.04
N GLU A 251 18.20 -11.92 -6.05
CA GLU A 251 18.47 -10.53 -6.41
C GLU A 251 17.97 -9.57 -5.32
N VAL A 252 18.74 -8.52 -5.05
CA VAL A 252 18.37 -7.46 -4.11
C VAL A 252 18.14 -6.20 -4.92
N TYR A 253 16.98 -5.59 -4.71
CA TYR A 253 16.60 -4.34 -5.35
C TYR A 253 16.68 -3.21 -4.34
N ASN A 254 17.13 -2.03 -4.78
CA ASN A 254 16.98 -0.82 -3.98
C ASN A 254 15.58 -0.25 -4.24
N ASN A 255 14.86 0.08 -3.17
CA ASN A 255 13.55 0.70 -3.21
C ASN A 255 13.72 2.21 -3.15
N TYR A 256 13.30 2.90 -4.21
CA TYR A 256 13.34 4.36 -4.27
C TYR A 256 11.92 4.93 -4.32
N ILE A 257 11.64 5.89 -3.45
CA ILE A 257 10.52 6.81 -3.64
C ILE A 257 10.94 7.81 -4.71
N ILE A 258 10.08 8.04 -5.68
CA ILE A 258 10.29 9.01 -6.75
C ILE A 258 9.26 10.13 -6.70
N LYS A 259 9.74 11.36 -6.89
CA LYS A 259 8.92 12.57 -6.94
C LYS A 259 9.35 13.42 -8.13
N SER A 260 8.39 13.96 -8.88
CA SER A 260 8.71 14.83 -10.00
C SER A 260 8.87 16.27 -9.52
N VAL A 261 9.83 16.96 -10.13
CA VAL A 261 10.12 18.37 -9.92
C VAL A 261 9.22 19.22 -10.80
N ILE A 262 8.71 20.33 -10.27
CA ILE A 262 7.95 21.32 -11.03
C ILE A 262 8.93 22.27 -11.72
N ARG A 263 8.70 22.54 -13.00
CA ARG A 263 9.39 23.57 -13.78
C ARG A 263 8.45 24.19 -14.79
N ASN A 264 8.43 25.52 -14.87
CA ASN A 264 7.57 26.24 -15.81
C ASN A 264 6.11 25.76 -15.74
N ASP A 265 5.62 25.53 -14.51
CA ASP A 265 4.29 25.02 -14.20
C ASP A 265 3.89 23.67 -14.81
N VAL A 266 4.89 22.88 -15.21
CA VAL A 266 4.74 21.49 -15.63
C VAL A 266 5.65 20.55 -14.83
N MET A 267 5.27 19.28 -14.78
CA MET A 267 6.03 18.21 -14.14
C MET A 267 5.84 16.90 -14.91
N ILE A 268 6.74 15.94 -14.72
CA ILE A 268 6.63 14.61 -15.31
C ILE A 268 5.43 13.89 -14.69
N ASN A 269 4.60 13.28 -15.55
CA ASN A 269 3.50 12.44 -15.12
C ASN A 269 4.02 11.08 -14.61
N LEU A 270 4.16 10.94 -13.30
CA LEU A 270 4.60 9.69 -12.68
C LEU A 270 3.43 8.73 -12.53
N LYS A 271 3.51 7.59 -13.22
CA LYS A 271 2.58 6.46 -13.05
C LYS A 271 2.80 5.70 -11.73
N PHE A 272 3.98 5.86 -11.12
CA PHE A 272 4.39 5.14 -9.91
C PHE A 272 5.10 6.11 -8.96
N ASN A 273 4.81 5.99 -7.67
CA ASN A 273 5.50 6.76 -6.62
C ASN A 273 6.76 6.06 -6.11
N ASN A 274 6.87 4.74 -6.35
CA ASN A 274 7.99 3.93 -5.90
C ASN A 274 8.50 3.06 -7.06
N VAL A 275 9.82 2.88 -7.09
CA VAL A 275 10.49 2.04 -8.07
C VAL A 275 11.52 1.15 -7.40
N LEU A 276 11.65 -0.07 -7.91
CA LEU A 276 12.71 -0.99 -7.55
C LEU A 276 13.79 -0.93 -8.61
N LYS A 277 15.04 -0.76 -8.21
CA LYS A 277 16.18 -0.72 -9.12
C LYS A 277 17.23 -1.73 -8.70
N ASN A 278 17.63 -2.55 -9.66
CA ASN A 278 18.86 -3.33 -9.63
C ASN A 278 19.78 -2.83 -10.77
N LYS A 279 20.94 -3.45 -10.98
CA LYS A 279 21.91 -3.08 -12.02
C LYS A 279 21.30 -3.09 -13.43
N ASN A 280 20.45 -4.09 -13.70
CA ASN A 280 19.92 -4.33 -15.05
C ASN A 280 18.45 -3.95 -15.19
N THR A 281 17.68 -4.12 -14.10
CA THR A 281 16.22 -4.06 -14.12
C THR A 281 15.68 -2.90 -13.28
N ILE A 282 14.61 -2.28 -13.76
CA ILE A 282 13.85 -1.27 -13.03
C ILE A 282 12.38 -1.68 -13.05
N TYR A 283 11.74 -1.78 -11.88
CA TYR A 283 10.31 -2.04 -11.77
C TYR A 283 9.58 -0.84 -11.17
N GLY A 284 8.40 -0.52 -11.66
CA GLY A 284 7.43 0.35 -11.01
C GLY A 284 6.53 -0.45 -10.07
N ILE A 285 6.30 0.06 -8.86
CA ILE A 285 5.43 -0.59 -7.88
C ILE A 285 3.99 -0.08 -8.07
N LYS A 286 3.06 -0.97 -8.45
CA LYS A 286 1.63 -0.66 -8.65
C LYS A 286 0.88 -0.56 -7.33
N ASN A 287 1.10 -1.55 -6.46
CA ASN A 287 0.38 -1.73 -5.19
C ASN A 287 1.38 -1.79 -4.02
N GLN A 288 0.89 -1.71 -2.79
CA GLN A 288 1.76 -1.73 -1.62
C GLN A 288 2.41 -3.10 -1.41
N CYS A 289 3.74 -3.13 -1.29
CA CYS A 289 4.49 -4.32 -0.90
C CYS A 289 4.47 -4.50 0.63
N LYS A 290 4.57 -5.74 1.11
CA LYS A 290 4.73 -6.02 2.55
C LYS A 290 6.08 -5.47 3.01
N LYS A 291 6.09 -4.65 4.05
CA LYS A 291 7.30 -3.94 4.53
C LYS A 291 7.50 -4.17 6.01
N TYR A 292 8.75 -4.46 6.38
CA TYR A 292 9.23 -4.44 7.75
C TYR A 292 10.59 -3.73 7.81
N ASN A 293 10.73 -2.73 8.68
CA ASN A 293 11.92 -1.88 8.75
C ASN A 293 12.36 -1.33 7.38
N LYS A 294 13.58 -1.67 6.95
CA LYS A 294 14.18 -1.26 5.67
C LYS A 294 14.02 -2.32 4.58
N VAL A 295 13.25 -3.37 4.82
CA VAL A 295 13.09 -4.49 3.88
C VAL A 295 11.63 -4.58 3.45
N SER A 296 11.41 -4.66 2.14
CA SER A 296 10.08 -4.95 1.60
C SER A 296 10.09 -6.15 0.67
N ILE A 297 9.02 -6.93 0.69
CA ILE A 297 8.80 -8.06 -0.19
C ILE A 297 7.61 -7.73 -1.08
N CYS A 298 7.85 -7.70 -2.38
CA CYS A 298 6.84 -7.42 -3.40
C CYS A 298 6.49 -8.70 -4.15
N LYS A 299 5.21 -8.86 -4.52
CA LYS A 299 4.80 -9.93 -5.44
C LYS A 299 5.02 -9.49 -6.89
N GLN A 300 5.31 -10.44 -7.77
CA GLN A 300 5.55 -10.12 -9.19
C GLN A 300 4.36 -9.41 -9.85
N GLU A 301 3.13 -9.75 -9.48
CA GLU A 301 1.88 -9.14 -9.98
C GLU A 301 1.75 -7.64 -9.62
N GLU A 302 2.38 -7.22 -8.52
CA GLU A 302 2.38 -5.84 -8.02
C GLU A 302 3.42 -4.97 -8.75
N LEU A 303 4.24 -5.56 -9.62
CA LEU A 303 5.33 -4.91 -10.32
C LEU A 303 5.01 -4.69 -11.80
N LEU A 304 5.53 -3.61 -12.37
CA LEU A 304 5.59 -3.38 -13.81
C LEU A 304 7.06 -3.23 -14.23
N ASP A 305 7.51 -3.99 -15.22
CA ASP A 305 8.86 -3.81 -15.76
C ASP A 305 8.95 -2.48 -16.52
N LEU A 306 9.86 -1.62 -16.07
CA LEU A 306 10.19 -0.33 -16.65
C LEU A 306 11.58 -0.33 -17.29
N SER A 307 12.24 -1.48 -17.43
CA SER A 307 13.63 -1.54 -17.91
C SER A 307 13.82 -0.94 -19.31
N ASN A 308 12.77 -1.02 -20.14
CA ASN A 308 12.70 -0.45 -21.50
C ASN A 308 11.88 0.86 -21.58
N ASP A 309 11.44 1.42 -20.46
CA ASP A 309 10.68 2.67 -20.43
C ASP A 309 11.55 3.86 -20.87
N PHE A 310 11.00 4.75 -21.70
CA PHE A 310 11.74 5.89 -22.26
C PHE A 310 11.81 7.09 -21.31
N CYS A 311 11.05 7.10 -20.22
CA CYS A 311 10.98 8.22 -19.28
C CYS A 311 11.76 7.95 -17.98
N ILE A 312 11.13 7.27 -17.02
CA ILE A 312 11.61 7.06 -15.65
C ILE A 312 12.92 6.26 -15.66
N SER A 313 12.98 5.19 -16.44
CA SER A 313 14.15 4.31 -16.47
C SER A 313 15.40 5.04 -16.95
N LYS A 314 15.25 5.89 -17.98
CA LYS A 314 16.33 6.69 -18.55
C LYS A 314 16.73 7.84 -17.64
N LEU A 315 15.77 8.53 -17.01
CA LEU A 315 16.05 9.59 -16.02
C LEU A 315 16.86 9.06 -14.83
N ILE A 316 16.48 7.91 -14.28
CA ILE A 316 17.19 7.26 -13.16
C ILE A 316 18.59 6.77 -13.57
N LYS A 317 18.83 6.55 -14.86
CA LYS A 317 20.13 6.19 -15.44
C LYS A 317 20.91 7.42 -15.96
N SER A 318 20.40 8.65 -15.76
CA SER A 318 20.98 9.89 -16.30
C SER A 318 21.18 9.89 -17.82
N GLN A 319 20.22 9.31 -18.55
CA GLN A 319 20.20 9.22 -20.00
C GLN A 319 19.09 10.11 -20.59
N ASN A 320 19.21 10.46 -21.87
CA ASN A 320 18.18 11.22 -22.59
C ASN A 320 16.85 10.48 -22.57
N SER A 321 15.86 11.12 -21.95
CA SER A 321 14.53 10.57 -21.71
C SER A 321 13.47 11.30 -22.52
N SER A 322 12.33 10.65 -22.66
CA SER A 322 11.15 11.16 -23.36
C SER A 322 9.96 10.90 -22.46
N CYS A 323 9.27 11.94 -22.03
CA CYS A 323 8.32 11.89 -20.93
C CYS A 323 7.01 12.61 -21.25
N HIS A 324 5.91 12.06 -20.75
CA HIS A 324 4.63 12.77 -20.68
C HIS A 324 4.64 13.73 -19.50
N MET A 325 4.18 14.95 -19.74
CA MET A 325 4.12 16.03 -18.78
C MET A 325 2.68 16.32 -18.38
N VAL A 326 2.50 16.85 -17.17
CA VAL A 326 1.23 17.36 -16.64
C VAL A 326 1.44 18.75 -16.05
N ASN A 327 0.40 19.58 -16.05
CA ASN A 327 0.44 20.87 -15.38
C ASN A 327 0.50 20.69 -13.85
N SER A 328 1.17 21.59 -13.13
CA SER A 328 1.45 21.44 -11.70
C SER A 328 0.65 22.34 -10.76
N HIS A 329 -0.31 23.11 -11.27
CA HIS A 329 -1.06 24.11 -10.49
C HIS A 329 -1.81 23.53 -9.26
N HIS A 330 -2.22 22.26 -9.30
CA HIS A 330 -2.88 21.58 -8.16
C HIS A 330 -1.91 20.96 -7.17
N ILE A 331 -0.61 20.98 -7.44
CA ILE A 331 0.37 20.24 -6.66
C ILE A 331 0.91 21.14 -5.55
N PRO A 332 0.86 20.69 -4.27
CA PRO A 332 1.38 21.48 -3.17
C PRO A 332 2.89 21.72 -3.34
N ARG A 333 3.32 22.96 -3.10
CA ARG A 333 4.74 23.36 -3.18
C ARG A 333 5.59 22.87 -2.00
N HIS A 334 4.95 22.28 -0.98
CA HIS A 334 5.62 21.59 0.11
C HIS A 334 4.82 20.37 0.58
N GLU A 335 5.51 19.29 0.93
CA GLU A 335 4.93 18.02 1.38
C GLU A 335 5.83 17.38 2.45
N LEU A 336 5.22 16.82 3.51
CA LEU A 336 5.94 15.94 4.44
C LEU A 336 5.94 14.52 3.86
N ILE A 337 7.11 14.00 3.50
CA ILE A 337 7.24 12.65 2.92
C ILE A 337 7.17 11.60 4.04
N THR A 338 7.94 11.83 5.09
CA THR A 338 8.02 10.98 6.29
C THR A 338 8.49 11.86 7.44
N PRO A 339 8.25 11.50 8.72
CA PRO A 339 8.86 12.22 9.83
C PRO A 339 10.36 12.44 9.62
N GLY A 340 10.78 13.71 9.67
CA GLY A 340 12.16 14.12 9.43
C GLY A 340 12.56 14.44 7.98
N ILE A 341 11.68 14.24 6.98
CA ILE A 341 11.97 14.56 5.57
C ILE A 341 10.83 15.38 4.97
N ILE A 342 11.13 16.64 4.61
CA ILE A 342 10.22 17.55 3.92
C ILE A 342 10.69 17.76 2.48
N PHE A 343 9.75 17.73 1.55
CA PHE A 343 9.98 18.08 0.16
C PHE A 343 9.43 19.48 -0.13
N LEU A 344 10.25 20.34 -0.70
CA LEU A 344 9.89 21.64 -1.25
C LEU A 344 10.03 21.57 -2.77
N ASN A 345 8.96 21.83 -3.49
CA ASN A 345 8.89 21.68 -4.94
C ASN A 345 8.61 23.03 -5.58
N ASP A 346 9.63 23.62 -6.22
CA ASP A 346 9.56 24.97 -6.80
C ASP A 346 8.93 25.96 -5.80
N TYR A 347 9.52 25.98 -4.60
CA TYR A 347 9.03 26.76 -3.46
C TYR A 347 9.73 28.11 -3.43
N HIS A 348 8.94 29.16 -3.23
CA HIS A 348 9.40 30.52 -3.05
C HIS A 348 8.85 31.07 -1.74
N GLY A 349 9.71 31.20 -0.73
CA GLY A 349 9.28 31.74 0.55
C GLY A 349 10.27 31.54 1.68
N ASN A 350 9.80 31.86 2.88
CA ASN A 350 10.59 31.77 4.09
C ASN A 350 10.30 30.44 4.79
N ILE A 351 11.35 29.83 5.34
CA ILE A 351 11.25 28.70 6.28
C ILE A 351 11.87 29.12 7.60
N VAL A 352 11.25 28.73 8.72
CA VAL A 352 11.81 28.96 10.06
C VAL A 352 12.38 27.65 10.57
N MET A 353 13.67 27.62 10.88
CA MET A 353 14.39 26.44 11.37
C MET A 353 15.02 26.78 12.72
N ASN A 354 14.48 26.22 13.81
CA ASN A 354 14.93 26.50 15.17
C ASN A 354 15.13 28.02 15.41
N ASP A 355 14.09 28.80 15.11
CA ASP A 355 14.02 30.27 15.23
C ASP A 355 14.88 31.09 14.25
N ASN A 356 15.59 30.45 13.31
CA ASN A 356 16.27 31.14 12.21
C ASN A 356 15.43 31.14 10.93
N ILE A 357 15.25 32.30 10.32
CA ILE A 357 14.53 32.45 9.05
C ILE A 357 15.52 32.25 7.89
N ARG A 358 15.16 31.38 6.94
CA ARG A 358 15.91 31.18 5.69
C ARG A 358 14.98 31.37 4.49
N ILE A 359 15.42 32.17 3.53
CA ILE A 359 14.74 32.35 2.25
C ILE A 359 15.14 31.18 1.35
N MET A 360 14.15 30.49 0.80
CA MET A 360 14.33 29.35 -0.10
C MET A 360 13.68 29.67 -1.44
N ASN A 361 14.40 29.39 -2.52
CA ASN A 361 13.95 29.63 -3.88
C ASN A 361 14.38 28.46 -4.77
N GLY A 362 13.45 27.56 -5.06
CA GLY A 362 13.69 26.38 -5.89
C GLY A 362 13.20 25.09 -5.24
N THR A 363 13.82 23.98 -5.62
CA THR A 363 13.39 22.63 -5.23
C THR A 363 14.40 22.02 -4.26
N TYR A 364 13.93 21.62 -3.07
CA TYR A 364 14.78 21.15 -2.00
C TYR A 364 14.19 19.95 -1.27
N ILE A 365 15.05 19.09 -0.73
CA ILE A 365 14.67 18.17 0.33
C ILE A 365 15.36 18.60 1.62
N ILE A 366 14.58 18.73 2.68
CA ILE A 366 15.07 19.04 4.01
C ILE A 366 15.00 17.78 4.86
N ASN A 367 16.15 17.33 5.34
CA ASN A 367 16.31 16.22 6.26
C ASN A 367 16.65 16.78 7.64
N PHE A 368 15.88 16.45 8.68
CA PHE A 368 16.05 17.04 10.01
C PHE A 368 15.76 16.06 11.16
N ARG A 369 16.54 16.18 12.24
CA ARG A 369 16.36 15.46 13.51
C ARG A 369 16.63 16.37 14.70
N ASN A 370 15.93 16.12 15.80
CA ASN A 370 15.95 16.95 17.01
C ASN A 370 15.73 18.44 16.72
N ALA A 371 14.85 18.74 15.76
CA ALA A 371 14.62 20.09 15.26
C ALA A 371 13.15 20.30 14.92
N SER A 372 12.75 21.58 14.85
CA SER A 372 11.45 21.99 14.37
C SER A 372 11.59 22.92 13.16
N ILE A 373 10.79 22.64 12.13
CA ILE A 373 10.75 23.42 10.90
C ILE A 373 9.34 23.95 10.71
N THR A 374 9.20 25.26 10.55
CA THR A 374 7.91 25.92 10.29
C THR A 374 7.86 26.46 8.87
N ILE A 375 6.81 26.08 8.13
CA ILE A 375 6.56 26.47 6.74
C ILE A 375 5.09 26.83 6.62
N ASN A 376 4.76 28.04 6.17
CA ASN A 376 3.38 28.52 5.97
C ASN A 376 2.46 28.15 7.15
N GLU A 377 2.86 28.54 8.37
CA GLU A 377 2.15 28.31 9.64
C GLU A 377 2.10 26.85 10.14
N ARG A 378 2.62 25.88 9.38
CA ARG A 378 2.72 24.48 9.80
C ARG A 378 4.09 24.18 10.41
N THR A 379 4.10 23.67 11.63
CA THR A 379 5.32 23.28 12.35
C THR A 379 5.50 21.77 12.32
N TYR A 380 6.58 21.31 11.69
CA TYR A 380 7.00 19.92 11.68
C TYR A 380 8.05 19.69 12.76
N LYS A 381 7.85 18.67 13.60
CA LYS A 381 8.79 18.30 14.67
C LYS A 381 9.24 16.86 14.47
N ASN A 382 10.53 16.62 14.59
CA ASN A 382 11.08 15.27 14.53
C ASN A 382 12.20 15.11 15.56
N PHE A 383 12.09 14.10 16.41
CA PHE A 383 13.06 13.77 17.46
C PHE A 383 13.91 12.53 17.10
N GLU A 384 13.51 11.80 16.05
CA GLU A 384 14.18 10.56 15.64
C GLU A 384 15.07 10.80 14.43
N SER A 385 16.04 9.92 14.19
CA SER A 385 16.76 9.96 12.91
C SER A 385 15.85 9.39 11.82
N PRO A 386 15.65 10.09 10.69
CA PRO A 386 14.78 9.58 9.64
C PRO A 386 15.28 8.23 9.13
N VAL A 387 14.36 7.29 8.99
CA VAL A 387 14.64 5.90 8.59
C VAL A 387 15.15 5.83 7.14
N MET A 388 14.76 6.81 6.32
CA MET A 388 15.09 6.93 4.90
C MET A 388 16.32 7.82 4.67
N LYS A 389 17.05 7.55 3.58
CA LYS A 389 18.22 8.34 3.20
C LYS A 389 17.95 9.12 1.92
N VAL A 390 18.15 10.43 1.98
CA VAL A 390 18.05 11.30 0.79
C VAL A 390 19.29 11.07 -0.08
N MET A 391 19.10 10.71 -1.36
CA MET A 391 20.20 10.49 -2.30
C MET A 391 20.66 11.82 -2.88
N PRO A 392 21.97 12.08 -3.10
CA PRO A 392 22.39 13.34 -3.70
C PRO A 392 21.72 13.57 -5.07
N ALA A 393 21.44 14.84 -5.40
CA ALA A 393 20.92 15.19 -6.72
C ALA A 393 21.86 14.69 -7.81
N ILE A 394 21.31 13.94 -8.77
CA ILE A 394 22.05 13.43 -9.92
C ILE A 394 21.75 14.35 -11.09
N ALA A 395 22.77 14.72 -11.86
CA ALA A 395 22.56 15.45 -13.10
C ALA A 395 21.69 14.62 -14.06
N GLN A 396 20.58 15.21 -14.49
CA GLN A 396 19.63 14.60 -15.42
C GLN A 396 19.53 15.50 -16.66
N PRO A 397 19.69 14.94 -17.87
CA PRO A 397 19.36 15.67 -19.10
C PRO A 397 17.90 16.12 -19.06
N THR A 398 17.62 17.26 -19.68
CA THR A 398 16.22 17.72 -19.84
C THR A 398 15.45 16.71 -20.69
N PRO A 399 14.33 16.17 -20.18
CA PRO A 399 13.53 15.20 -20.92
C PRO A 399 12.91 15.86 -22.16
N ILE A 400 12.80 15.09 -23.24
CA ILE A 400 11.99 15.46 -24.40
C ILE A 400 10.53 15.39 -23.98
N GLU A 401 9.79 16.48 -24.19
CA GLU A 401 8.36 16.54 -23.88
C GLU A 401 7.56 15.85 -24.99
N GLU A 402 6.96 14.69 -24.70
CA GLU A 402 6.14 13.96 -25.68
C GLU A 402 4.74 14.54 -25.81
N SER A 403 4.15 14.91 -24.67
CA SER A 403 2.82 15.51 -24.59
C SER A 403 2.62 16.21 -23.26
N ILE A 404 1.73 17.20 -23.23
CA ILE A 404 1.30 17.88 -22.00
C ILE A 404 -0.18 17.60 -21.79
N THR A 405 -0.50 16.94 -20.68
CA THR A 405 -1.90 16.72 -20.26
C THR A 405 -2.29 17.79 -19.25
N LYS A 406 -3.34 18.57 -19.53
CA LYS A 406 -3.88 19.56 -18.59
C LYS A 406 -4.90 18.89 -17.66
N LEU A 407 -4.49 18.65 -16.42
CA LEU A 407 -5.38 18.27 -15.32
C LEU A 407 -6.02 19.55 -14.75
N LEU A 408 -7.34 19.63 -14.83
CA LEU A 408 -8.09 20.80 -14.38
C LEU A 408 -8.12 20.84 -12.85
N SER A 409 -7.42 21.82 -12.29
CA SER A 409 -7.55 22.21 -10.89
C SER A 409 -8.58 23.33 -10.74
N LEU A 410 -9.09 23.56 -9.54
CA LEU A 410 -9.98 24.70 -9.28
C LEU A 410 -9.31 26.04 -9.61
N GLU A 411 -8.01 26.13 -9.33
CA GLU A 411 -7.16 27.30 -9.64
C GLU A 411 -6.96 27.45 -11.16
N ALA A 412 -6.67 26.37 -11.88
CA ALA A 412 -6.56 26.38 -13.34
C ALA A 412 -7.91 26.72 -14.01
N LEU A 413 -9.03 26.28 -13.44
CA LEU A 413 -10.37 26.69 -13.86
C LEU A 413 -10.61 28.18 -13.60
N SER A 414 -10.12 28.72 -12.49
CA SER A 414 -10.22 30.14 -12.17
C SER A 414 -9.40 31.01 -13.13
N GLU A 415 -8.17 30.61 -13.45
CA GLU A 415 -7.33 31.32 -14.43
C GLU A 415 -7.89 31.25 -15.84
N LEU A 416 -8.38 30.08 -16.26
CA LEU A 416 -9.11 29.94 -17.52
C LEU A 416 -10.30 30.90 -17.56
N ASN A 417 -11.11 30.94 -16.50
CA ASN A 417 -12.26 31.85 -16.39
C ASN A 417 -11.89 33.34 -16.37
N VAL A 418 -10.70 33.71 -15.87
CA VAL A 418 -10.24 35.11 -15.84
C VAL A 418 -9.66 35.55 -17.19
N ASN A 419 -9.02 34.65 -17.93
CA ASN A 419 -8.44 34.98 -19.23
C ASN A 419 -9.48 35.09 -20.36
N TYR A 420 -10.54 34.26 -20.33
CA TYR A 420 -11.63 34.35 -21.31
C TYR A 420 -12.28 35.75 -21.45
N PRO A 421 -12.67 36.46 -20.38
CA PRO A 421 -13.26 37.78 -20.51
C PRO A 421 -12.30 38.83 -21.08
N VAL A 422 -11.00 38.74 -20.78
CA VAL A 422 -9.99 39.68 -21.30
C VAL A 422 -9.78 39.48 -22.81
N GLU A 423 -9.67 38.24 -23.25
CA GLU A 423 -9.49 37.91 -24.68
C GLU A 423 -10.77 38.16 -25.50
N ILE A 424 -11.94 37.90 -24.92
CA ILE A 424 -13.22 38.27 -25.55
C ILE A 424 -13.35 39.80 -25.66
N HIS A 425 -12.93 40.54 -24.63
CA HIS A 425 -13.00 41.99 -24.63
C HIS A 425 -12.03 42.61 -25.66
N SER A 426 -10.82 42.08 -25.83
CA SER A 426 -9.88 42.55 -26.87
C SER A 426 -10.42 42.28 -28.29
N LEU A 427 -11.01 41.10 -28.52
CA LEU A 427 -11.64 40.75 -29.81
C LEU A 427 -12.90 41.61 -30.09
N GLN A 428 -13.64 42.01 -29.05
CA GLN A 428 -14.76 42.94 -29.17
C GLN A 428 -14.30 44.36 -29.49
N ILE A 429 -13.21 44.83 -28.86
CA ILE A 429 -12.59 46.12 -29.19
C ILE A 429 -12.12 46.13 -30.65
N GLU A 430 -11.44 45.07 -31.10
CA GLU A 430 -10.97 45.01 -32.48
C GLU A 430 -12.13 45.02 -33.51
N ARG A 431 -13.22 44.28 -33.22
CA ARG A 431 -14.43 44.33 -34.06
C ARG A 431 -15.13 45.69 -34.05
N THR A 432 -15.19 46.36 -32.91
CA THR A 432 -15.82 47.69 -32.81
C THR A 432 -14.99 48.76 -33.51
N VAL A 433 -13.67 48.74 -33.37
CA VAL A 433 -12.75 49.61 -34.11
C VAL A 433 -12.87 49.39 -35.62
N ASN A 434 -12.91 48.13 -36.08
CA ASN A 434 -13.10 47.84 -37.50
C ASN A 434 -14.48 48.28 -38.02
N ARG A 435 -15.55 48.14 -37.23
CA ARG A 435 -16.88 48.66 -37.59
C ARG A 435 -16.90 50.19 -37.68
N ILE A 436 -16.29 50.90 -36.72
CA ILE A 436 -16.24 52.36 -36.74
C ILE A 436 -15.41 52.85 -37.94
N SER A 437 -14.27 52.21 -38.24
CA SER A 437 -13.45 52.50 -39.42
C SER A 437 -14.22 52.31 -40.73
N SER A 438 -14.95 51.18 -40.85
CA SER A 438 -15.81 50.92 -42.01
C SER A 438 -16.98 51.91 -42.13
N GLY A 439 -17.53 52.37 -41.00
CA GLY A 439 -18.62 53.35 -40.99
C GLY A 439 -18.17 54.75 -41.42
N ILE A 440 -16.98 55.20 -40.97
CA ILE A 440 -16.41 56.50 -41.32
C ILE A 440 -16.05 56.55 -42.81
N THR A 441 -15.47 55.49 -43.36
CA THR A 441 -15.14 55.43 -44.80
C THR A 441 -16.39 55.49 -45.67
N LEU A 442 -17.46 54.80 -45.29
CA LEU A 442 -18.73 54.82 -46.00
C LEU A 442 -19.40 56.21 -45.94
N LEU A 443 -19.35 56.88 -44.80
CA LEU A 443 -19.81 58.26 -44.64
C LEU A 443 -19.02 59.25 -45.51
N MET A 444 -17.70 59.11 -45.57
CA MET A 444 -16.84 59.95 -46.43
C MET A 444 -17.16 59.74 -47.91
N VAL A 445 -17.41 58.50 -48.33
CA VAL A 445 -17.84 58.19 -49.70
C VAL A 445 -19.22 58.82 -50.01
N ILE A 446 -20.17 58.74 -49.07
CA ILE A 446 -21.49 59.38 -49.23
C ILE A 446 -21.36 60.90 -49.33
N ILE A 447 -20.52 61.54 -48.53
CA ILE A 447 -20.29 62.99 -48.58
C ILE A 447 -19.62 63.40 -49.90
N LEU A 448 -18.67 62.61 -50.40
CA LEU A 448 -18.05 62.84 -51.71
C LEU A 448 -19.06 62.66 -52.86
N MET A 449 -19.92 61.64 -52.78
CA MET A 449 -21.00 61.42 -53.75
C MET A 449 -22.04 62.55 -53.69
N ALA A 450 -22.45 62.98 -52.50
CA ALA A 450 -23.41 64.07 -52.32
C ALA A 450 -22.85 65.42 -52.81
N SER A 451 -21.56 65.70 -52.56
CA SER A 451 -20.91 66.90 -53.08
C SER A 451 -20.75 66.86 -54.59
N ALA A 452 -20.44 65.70 -55.18
CA ALA A 452 -20.42 65.50 -56.63
C ALA A 452 -21.82 65.68 -57.25
N ILE A 453 -22.86 65.07 -56.67
CA ILE A 453 -24.25 65.24 -57.11
C ILE A 453 -24.66 66.71 -57.03
N ASN A 454 -24.35 67.42 -55.95
CA ASN A 454 -24.70 68.83 -55.80
C ASN A 454 -23.92 69.73 -56.79
N TYR A 455 -22.68 69.37 -57.12
CA TYR A 455 -21.89 70.01 -58.17
C TYR A 455 -22.51 69.82 -59.57
N PHE A 456 -22.99 68.61 -59.88
CA PHE A 456 -23.68 68.32 -61.14
C PHE A 456 -25.10 68.94 -61.19
N HIS A 457 -25.84 68.97 -60.10
CA HIS A 457 -27.18 69.56 -60.02
C HIS A 457 -27.17 71.08 -60.20
N LYS A 458 -26.07 71.74 -59.84
CA LYS A 458 -25.86 73.18 -60.10
C LYS A 458 -25.58 73.48 -61.57
N LYS A 459 -25.17 72.48 -62.35
CA LYS A 459 -24.87 72.58 -63.80
C LYS A 459 -26.09 72.27 -64.68
N THR A 460 -27.12 71.61 -64.16
CA THR A 460 -28.32 71.17 -64.93
C THR A 460 -29.58 71.99 -64.64
N LYS A 461 -29.47 73.22 -64.11
CA LYS A 461 -30.58 74.19 -64.03
C LYS A 461 -30.82 74.96 -65.35
N SER A 462 -30.62 74.31 -66.49
CA SER A 462 -31.20 74.73 -67.76
C SER A 462 -31.97 73.54 -68.33
N THR A 463 -33.18 73.83 -68.77
CA THR A 463 -34.13 72.93 -69.48
C THR A 463 -34.94 71.94 -68.63
N LYS A 464 -36.26 72.06 -68.82
CA LYS A 464 -37.39 71.26 -68.29
C LYS A 464 -38.29 70.93 -69.52
N PRO A 465 -39.33 70.09 -69.42
CA PRO A 465 -39.34 68.63 -69.59
C PRO A 465 -40.25 68.17 -70.75
N THR A 466 -40.30 66.87 -71.09
CA THR A 466 -41.49 66.23 -71.70
C THR A 466 -41.54 64.72 -71.40
N GLU A 467 -42.76 64.24 -71.12
CA GLU A 467 -43.19 62.88 -70.77
C GLU A 467 -43.20 61.88 -71.95
N SER A 468 -43.12 60.57 -71.68
CA SER A 468 -44.14 59.57 -72.09
C SER A 468 -43.78 58.11 -71.73
N SER A 469 -44.79 57.46 -71.14
CA SER A 469 -45.33 56.09 -71.35
C SER A 469 -44.54 54.78 -71.10
N SER A 470 -45.30 53.85 -70.47
CA SER A 470 -45.45 52.38 -70.72
C SER A 470 -44.23 51.48 -70.50
N GLU A 471 -44.18 50.53 -69.56
CA GLU A 471 -44.96 49.28 -69.28
C GLU A 471 -44.03 48.06 -69.46
N ASP A 472 -44.30 47.03 -68.65
CA ASP A 472 -43.95 45.61 -68.78
C ASP A 472 -42.56 45.04 -68.38
N ASN A 473 -42.58 44.39 -67.21
CA ASN A 473 -42.56 42.92 -66.98
C ASN A 473 -41.40 41.99 -67.43
N GLN A 474 -41.25 40.95 -66.58
CA GLN A 474 -40.57 39.64 -66.71
C GLN A 474 -39.14 39.58 -66.16
N LEU A 475 -38.85 38.94 -65.01
CA LEU A 475 -38.96 37.51 -64.59
C LEU A 475 -37.82 36.63 -65.13
N GLN A 476 -36.95 36.13 -64.23
CA GLN A 476 -36.38 34.75 -64.18
C GLN A 476 -35.28 34.68 -63.08
N GLU A 477 -35.47 33.90 -62.00
CA GLU A 477 -35.06 32.48 -61.81
C GLU A 477 -33.53 32.34 -61.53
N ILE A 478 -32.97 31.66 -60.52
CA ILE A 478 -33.19 30.31 -59.97
C ILE A 478 -32.39 30.12 -58.65
N ILE A 479 -33.06 29.58 -57.63
CA ILE A 479 -32.74 28.42 -56.75
C ILE A 479 -31.32 28.22 -56.18
N THR A 480 -31.20 28.15 -54.84
CA THR A 480 -30.89 26.89 -54.11
C THR A 480 -31.08 27.00 -52.60
N GLU A 481 -31.90 26.09 -52.06
CA GLU A 481 -32.19 25.84 -50.65
C GLU A 481 -31.17 24.91 -49.97
N ALA A 482 -31.26 24.91 -48.62
CA ALA A 482 -31.01 23.82 -47.67
C ALA A 482 -29.63 23.76 -46.98
N PRO A 483 -29.52 23.14 -45.78
CA PRO A 483 -30.44 23.14 -44.64
C PRO A 483 -29.75 23.44 -43.29
N ILE A 484 -30.55 23.76 -42.28
CA ILE A 484 -30.19 23.76 -40.86
C ILE A 484 -30.29 22.32 -40.34
N PRO A 485 -29.34 21.83 -39.52
CA PRO A 485 -29.76 20.97 -38.40
C PRO A 485 -29.06 21.23 -37.06
N GLU A 486 -29.92 21.31 -36.05
CA GLU A 486 -29.88 20.65 -34.74
C GLU A 486 -28.72 20.93 -33.75
N THR A 487 -29.09 21.75 -32.75
CA THR A 487 -28.63 21.71 -31.36
C THR A 487 -28.62 20.28 -30.79
N ARG A 488 -27.43 19.78 -30.43
CA ARG A 488 -27.30 18.65 -29.49
C ARG A 488 -27.00 19.16 -28.09
N THR A 489 -27.97 18.93 -27.22
CA THR A 489 -27.89 18.95 -25.75
C THR A 489 -26.82 18.01 -25.24
N PHE A 490 -25.89 18.51 -24.42
CA PHE A 490 -24.99 17.68 -23.62
C PHE A 490 -25.71 17.19 -22.37
N GLN A 491 -25.76 15.86 -22.20
CA GLN A 491 -26.19 15.20 -20.98
C GLN A 491 -25.13 15.37 -19.89
N ILE A 492 -25.57 15.85 -18.73
CA ILE A 492 -24.80 15.94 -17.49
C ILE A 492 -24.70 14.54 -16.90
N PHE A 493 -23.48 14.01 -16.76
CA PHE A 493 -23.24 12.82 -15.94
C PHE A 493 -23.21 13.23 -14.46
N GLN A 494 -24.15 12.68 -13.70
CA GLN A 494 -24.19 12.74 -12.24
C GLN A 494 -22.96 12.06 -11.65
N THR A 495 -22.25 12.77 -10.79
CA THR A 495 -21.23 12.22 -9.90
C THR A 495 -21.89 11.47 -8.75
N LEU A 496 -21.51 10.20 -8.59
CA LEU A 496 -21.78 9.36 -7.42
C LEU A 496 -21.13 9.97 -6.17
N GLU A 497 -21.95 10.53 -5.29
CA GLU A 497 -21.64 10.61 -3.86
C GLU A 497 -21.79 9.20 -3.28
N ASP A 498 -20.72 8.67 -2.70
CA ASP A 498 -20.80 7.47 -1.86
C ASP A 498 -20.38 7.80 -0.42
N LYS A 499 -21.40 7.72 0.44
CA LYS A 499 -21.42 7.02 1.73
C LYS A 499 -20.33 7.33 2.76
N ARG A 500 -20.74 8.10 3.76
CA ARG A 500 -20.37 7.83 5.17
C ARG A 500 -21.25 6.69 5.69
N PHE A 501 -20.63 5.59 6.12
CA PHE A 501 -20.94 4.83 7.34
C PHE A 501 -19.77 3.91 7.66
#